data_AF-A0A966JBD2-F1
#
_entry.id   AF-A0A966JBD2-F1
#
_cell.length_a   1.000
_cell.length_b   1.000
_cell.length_c   1.000
_cell.angle_alpha   90.00
_cell.angle_beta   90.00
_cell.angle_gamma   90.00
#
_symmetry.space_group_name_H-M   'P 1'
#
loop_
_entity.id
_entity.type
_entity.pdbx_description
1 polymer ?
#
loop_
_entity_poly.entity_id
_entity_poly.type
_entity_poly.pdbx_seq_one_letter_code
_entity_poly.pdbx_strand_id
1 'polypeptide(L)'
;EETGSVEPGTADVGKPDTELIADPVDDEARSDAPGVTTGDAGSDPGPTSGPELPVADGLLCGSAASEAIGRLLDGSGIPTPGVNIVEATLGGARAEYLPGSFEVSMLECLTPGEIAHEVGHFVVDVIAGSWDGHRQLVREFCLGFDAESGQCAGGWLYPSGLAAEARIDAPGVEHAAHCVGWVLFGQSEFTHCPDAGLRGAAADLVAVAGR
;
A
#
# COMPACT_ATOMS: atom_id res chain seq x y z
N GLU A 1 44.31 15.43 -49.72
CA GLU A 1 44.18 13.97 -49.60
C GLU A 1 43.91 13.70 -48.13
N GLU A 2 42.90 12.98 -47.65
CA GLU A 2 41.72 12.32 -48.20
C GLU A 2 40.86 11.98 -46.96
N THR A 3 39.56 11.95 -47.15
CA THR A 3 38.48 11.69 -46.18
C THR A 3 38.53 10.29 -45.55
N GLY A 4 37.91 10.10 -44.38
CA GLY A 4 37.64 8.76 -43.86
C GLY A 4 36.76 8.70 -42.60
N SER A 5 35.47 8.97 -42.76
CA SER A 5 34.41 8.56 -41.82
C SER A 5 34.21 7.04 -41.86
N VAL A 6 33.99 6.39 -40.72
CA VAL A 6 33.29 5.10 -40.62
C VAL A 6 32.49 5.05 -39.31
N GLU A 7 31.16 5.16 -39.43
CA GLU A 7 30.21 4.57 -38.48
C GLU A 7 30.00 3.09 -38.81
N PRO A 8 29.75 2.25 -37.80
CA PRO A 8 28.73 1.21 -37.91
C PRO A 8 27.88 1.18 -36.61
N GLY A 9 26.59 0.92 -36.58
CA GLY A 9 25.61 0.45 -37.54
C GLY A 9 24.37 0.13 -36.70
N THR A 10 23.20 0.55 -37.16
CA THR A 10 21.91 0.33 -36.51
C THR A 10 21.57 -1.16 -36.49
N ALA A 11 21.47 -1.74 -35.28
CA ALA A 11 20.87 -3.05 -35.08
C ALA A 11 19.37 -2.86 -34.82
N ASP A 12 18.61 -3.01 -35.91
CA ASP A 12 17.18 -3.25 -35.96
C ASP A 12 16.89 -4.61 -35.31
N VAL A 13 16.31 -4.60 -34.10
CA VAL A 13 15.81 -5.82 -33.45
C VAL A 13 14.30 -5.83 -33.63
N GLY A 14 13.89 -6.70 -34.56
CA GLY A 14 12.53 -6.82 -35.04
C GLY A 14 11.50 -7.13 -33.95
N LYS A 15 10.33 -6.51 -34.13
CA LYS A 15 9.04 -6.96 -33.60
C LYS A 15 8.80 -8.42 -34.00
N PRO A 16 8.29 -9.28 -33.11
CA PRO A 16 7.47 -10.39 -33.55
C PRO A 16 6.03 -9.87 -33.77
N ASP A 17 5.65 -9.81 -35.05
CA ASP A 17 4.25 -9.93 -35.46
C ASP A 17 3.77 -11.34 -35.09
N THR A 18 2.68 -11.45 -34.34
CA THR A 18 1.88 -12.68 -34.30
C THR A 18 0.40 -12.31 -34.22
N GLU A 19 -0.18 -12.32 -35.42
CA GLU A 19 -1.53 -12.72 -35.83
C GLU A 19 -2.69 -12.62 -34.82
N LEU A 20 -3.59 -11.71 -35.17
CA LEU A 20 -5.04 -11.80 -34.97
C LEU A 20 -5.61 -13.16 -35.42
N ILE A 21 -6.37 -13.82 -34.54
CA ILE A 21 -7.55 -14.60 -34.92
C ILE A 21 -8.68 -14.32 -33.91
N ALA A 22 -9.86 -14.02 -34.47
CA ALA A 22 -11.17 -13.71 -33.86
C ALA A 22 -11.75 -14.92 -33.06
N ASP A 23 -12.82 -14.85 -32.26
CA ASP A 23 -14.11 -14.15 -32.37
C ASP A 23 -14.86 -14.22 -30.99
N PRO A 24 -16.01 -13.52 -30.83
CA PRO A 24 -16.69 -13.29 -29.54
C PRO A 24 -17.66 -14.42 -29.17
N VAL A 25 -17.92 -14.56 -27.86
CA VAL A 25 -19.09 -15.28 -27.34
C VAL A 25 -19.97 -14.31 -26.56
N ASP A 26 -21.01 -13.84 -27.23
CA ASP A 26 -22.28 -13.49 -26.59
C ASP A 26 -22.90 -14.79 -26.04
N ASP A 27 -23.38 -14.78 -24.80
CA ASP A 27 -24.60 -15.52 -24.50
C ASP A 27 -25.41 -14.81 -23.41
N GLU A 28 -26.64 -14.49 -23.80
CA GLU A 28 -27.66 -13.87 -23.00
C GLU A 28 -28.23 -14.88 -22.00
N ALA A 29 -28.26 -14.53 -20.72
CA ALA A 29 -29.15 -15.18 -19.76
C ALA A 29 -30.21 -14.18 -19.31
N ARG A 30 -31.16 -13.90 -20.20
CA ARG A 30 -32.51 -13.47 -19.84
C ARG A 30 -33.16 -14.57 -19.00
N SER A 31 -33.66 -14.22 -17.82
CA SER A 31 -34.71 -14.98 -17.14
C SER A 31 -35.88 -14.04 -16.91
N ASP A 32 -36.89 -14.21 -17.75
CA ASP A 32 -38.20 -13.59 -17.62
C ASP A 32 -39.15 -14.45 -16.78
N ALA A 33 -40.06 -13.72 -16.12
CA ALA A 33 -41.44 -14.05 -15.75
C ALA A 33 -41.75 -14.61 -14.34
N PRO A 34 -42.98 -14.42 -13.83
CA PRO A 34 -43.89 -13.25 -13.95
C PRO A 34 -44.60 -12.89 -12.61
N GLY A 35 -45.31 -11.75 -12.56
CA GLY A 35 -46.38 -11.55 -11.58
C GLY A 35 -46.78 -10.10 -11.28
N VAL A 36 -47.88 -9.64 -11.88
CA VAL A 36 -48.53 -8.35 -11.61
C VAL A 36 -49.30 -8.37 -10.28
N THR A 37 -49.36 -7.26 -9.54
CA THR A 37 -50.62 -6.68 -9.01
C THR A 37 -50.40 -5.24 -8.48
N THR A 38 -51.34 -4.38 -8.83
CA THR A 38 -51.56 -2.97 -8.45
C THR A 38 -52.12 -2.75 -7.04
N GLY A 39 -51.88 -1.55 -6.48
CA GLY A 39 -52.59 -0.93 -5.33
C GLY A 39 -51.79 -1.01 -4.02
N ASP A 40 -51.70 -0.02 -3.15
CA ASP A 40 -52.53 1.17 -2.91
C ASP A 40 -51.72 2.20 -2.09
N ALA A 41 -52.17 3.45 -2.08
CA ALA A 41 -51.58 4.56 -1.33
C ALA A 41 -51.70 4.36 0.19
N GLY A 42 -50.65 4.70 0.93
CA GLY A 42 -50.66 4.75 2.39
C GLY A 42 -49.44 5.50 2.91
N SER A 43 -49.66 6.76 3.28
CA SER A 43 -48.67 7.67 3.86
C SER A 43 -48.09 7.15 5.18
N ASP A 44 -46.76 7.28 5.29
CA ASP A 44 -45.88 7.31 6.47
C ASP A 44 -46.25 6.57 7.76
N PRO A 45 -45.38 5.64 8.18
CA PRO A 45 -45.04 5.43 9.58
C PRO A 45 -43.56 5.77 9.86
N GLY A 46 -43.33 6.94 10.45
CA GLY A 46 -42.25 7.21 11.42
C GLY A 46 -40.78 7.21 10.94
N PRO A 47 -39.87 7.89 11.68
CA PRO A 47 -38.45 7.83 11.40
C PRO A 47 -37.98 6.42 11.79
N THR A 48 -37.84 5.54 10.82
CA THR A 48 -37.11 4.30 11.02
C THR A 48 -35.64 4.65 10.89
N SER A 49 -34.98 4.68 12.04
CA SER A 49 -33.52 4.65 12.14
C SER A 49 -32.99 3.61 11.15
N GLY A 50 -32.14 4.05 10.22
CA GLY A 50 -31.32 3.15 9.44
C GLY A 50 -30.43 2.31 10.36
N PRO A 51 -29.82 1.23 9.86
CA PRO A 51 -28.98 0.37 10.68
C PRO A 51 -27.74 1.17 11.15
N GLU A 52 -27.80 1.72 12.37
CA GLU A 52 -26.61 2.21 13.07
C GLU A 52 -25.78 1.00 13.53
N LEU A 53 -24.90 0.52 12.67
CA LEU A 53 -23.69 -0.22 13.06
C LEU A 53 -22.56 0.22 12.13
N PRO A 54 -21.55 0.94 12.66
CA PRO A 54 -20.26 0.26 12.87
C PRO A 54 -19.41 0.79 14.05
N VAL A 55 -19.92 1.64 14.94
CA VAL A 55 -19.09 2.22 16.02
C VAL A 55 -18.50 1.13 16.93
N ALA A 56 -19.27 0.08 17.23
CA ALA A 56 -18.79 -1.03 18.07
C ALA A 56 -17.69 -1.86 17.39
N ASP A 57 -17.85 -2.20 16.11
CA ASP A 57 -16.86 -2.98 15.36
C ASP A 57 -15.59 -2.16 15.09
N GLY A 58 -15.73 -0.87 14.74
CA GLY A 58 -14.61 0.06 14.60
C GLY A 58 -13.83 0.25 15.90
N LEU A 59 -14.51 0.41 17.04
CA LEU A 59 -13.86 0.51 18.36
C LEU A 59 -13.09 -0.76 18.73
N LEU A 60 -13.63 -1.94 18.37
CA LEU A 60 -12.94 -3.22 18.56
C LEU A 60 -11.72 -3.35 17.63
N CYS A 61 -11.84 -2.94 16.37
CA CYS A 61 -10.74 -2.91 15.41
C CYS A 61 -9.62 -1.96 15.88
N GLY A 62 -9.96 -0.74 16.30
CA GLY A 62 -9.00 0.25 16.75
C GLY A 62 -8.25 -0.18 18.01
N SER A 63 -8.97 -0.81 18.95
CA SER A 63 -8.36 -1.36 20.18
C SER A 63 -7.42 -2.53 19.86
N ALA A 64 -7.84 -3.45 18.99
CA ALA A 64 -7.01 -4.58 18.57
C ALA A 64 -5.76 -4.13 17.80
N ALA A 65 -5.89 -3.14 16.92
CA ALA A 65 -4.77 -2.54 16.21
C ALA A 65 -3.80 -1.86 17.18
N SER A 66 -4.31 -1.05 18.12
CA SER A 66 -3.48 -0.40 19.14
C SER A 66 -2.70 -1.42 19.98
N GLU A 67 -3.34 -2.54 20.37
CA GLU A 67 -2.66 -3.62 21.10
C GLU A 67 -1.60 -4.30 20.24
N ALA A 68 -1.88 -4.58 18.97
CA ALA A 68 -0.93 -5.18 18.05
C ALA A 68 0.30 -4.28 17.83
N ILE A 69 0.09 -2.98 17.63
CA ILE A 69 1.17 -1.99 17.53
C ILE A 69 2.00 -1.97 18.81
N GLY A 70 1.36 -1.95 19.98
CA GLY A 70 2.04 -2.00 21.26
C GLY A 70 2.94 -3.23 21.41
N ARG A 71 2.49 -4.39 20.92
CA ARG A 71 3.30 -5.63 20.90
C ARG A 71 4.45 -5.57 19.91
N LEU A 72 4.27 -4.97 18.74
CA LEU A 72 5.32 -4.82 17.72
C LEU A 72 6.47 -3.93 18.22
N LEU A 73 6.14 -2.90 18.99
CA LEU A 73 7.10 -1.90 19.47
C LEU A 73 7.57 -2.14 20.90
N ASP A 74 7.13 -3.22 21.56
CA ASP A 74 7.47 -3.48 22.95
C ASP A 74 8.99 -3.59 23.15
N GLY A 75 9.49 -2.89 24.17
CA GLY A 75 10.92 -2.83 24.48
C GLY A 75 11.82 -2.13 23.45
N SER A 76 11.28 -1.59 22.36
CA SER A 76 12.07 -0.93 21.31
C SER A 76 12.49 0.50 21.66
N GLY A 77 11.80 1.16 22.58
CA GLY A 77 11.98 2.59 22.87
C GLY A 77 11.29 3.54 21.88
N ILE A 78 10.71 3.00 20.80
CA ILE A 78 9.99 3.75 19.79
C ILE A 78 8.62 4.19 20.36
N PRO A 79 8.19 5.45 20.16
CA PRO A 79 6.84 5.88 20.55
C PRO A 79 5.76 5.05 19.86
N THR A 80 4.59 4.92 20.46
CA THR A 80 3.46 4.21 19.85
C THR A 80 2.61 5.18 19.03
N PRO A 81 2.37 4.94 17.72
CA PRO A 81 1.43 5.75 16.96
C PRO A 81 0.00 5.56 17.47
N GLY A 82 -0.82 6.59 17.32
CA GLY A 82 -2.26 6.48 17.51
C GLY A 82 -2.92 5.62 16.43
N VAL A 83 -4.16 5.22 16.68
CA VAL A 83 -5.00 4.53 15.70
C VAL A 83 -6.27 5.34 15.50
N ASN A 84 -6.59 5.62 14.25
CA ASN A 84 -7.77 6.39 13.86
C ASN A 84 -8.64 5.56 12.91
N ILE A 85 -9.91 5.33 13.28
CA ILE A 85 -10.88 4.68 12.39
C ILE A 85 -11.58 5.78 11.60
N VAL A 86 -11.45 5.75 10.27
CA VAL A 86 -12.02 6.75 9.39
C VAL A 86 -13.19 6.18 8.57
N GLU A 87 -14.16 7.03 8.26
CA GLU A 87 -15.33 6.64 7.44
C GLU A 87 -15.15 6.99 5.95
N ALA A 88 -14.09 7.74 5.60
CA ALA A 88 -13.84 8.24 4.24
C ALA A 88 -12.75 7.43 3.53
N THR A 89 -12.88 7.31 2.19
CA THR A 89 -11.97 6.50 1.36
C THR A 89 -10.51 6.95 1.50
N LEU A 90 -9.58 6.02 1.71
CA LEU A 90 -8.13 6.28 1.74
C LEU A 90 -7.51 6.06 0.34
N GLY A 91 -8.08 6.70 -0.69
CA GLY A 91 -7.57 6.61 -2.06
C GLY A 91 -7.54 5.18 -2.64
N GLY A 92 -8.32 4.25 -2.09
CA GLY A 92 -8.35 2.84 -2.47
C GLY A 92 -7.56 1.90 -1.55
N ALA A 93 -6.80 2.44 -0.60
CA ALA A 93 -6.15 1.66 0.45
C ALA A 93 -7.11 1.35 1.61
N ARG A 94 -6.83 0.28 2.35
CA ARG A 94 -7.58 -0.12 3.56
C ARG A 94 -7.06 0.61 4.81
N ALA A 95 -5.79 1.00 4.77
CA ALA A 95 -5.10 1.78 5.79
C ALA A 95 -4.07 2.70 5.14
N GLU A 96 -3.65 3.72 5.89
CA GLU A 96 -2.60 4.65 5.51
C GLU A 96 -1.95 5.24 6.77
N TYR A 97 -0.63 5.29 6.78
CA TYR A 97 0.13 6.20 7.62
C TYR A 97 0.58 7.43 6.83
N LEU A 98 0.18 8.62 7.28
CA LEU A 98 0.62 9.88 6.71
C LEU A 98 1.80 10.45 7.50
N PRO A 99 2.96 10.72 6.87
CA PRO A 99 4.08 11.39 7.53
C PRO A 99 3.67 12.63 8.32
N GLY A 100 4.04 12.66 9.61
CA GLY A 100 3.71 13.71 10.57
C GLY A 100 2.35 13.58 11.25
N SER A 101 1.51 12.58 10.91
CA SER A 101 0.23 12.35 11.61
C SER A 101 0.44 11.73 12.99
N PHE A 102 1.49 10.90 13.15
CA PHE A 102 1.67 10.02 14.30
C PHE A 102 0.48 9.09 14.55
N GLU A 103 -0.32 8.83 13.51
CA GLU A 103 -1.55 8.03 13.55
C GLU A 103 -1.66 7.15 12.32
N VAL A 104 -1.98 5.86 12.54
CA VAL A 104 -2.41 4.94 11.49
C VAL A 104 -3.91 5.11 11.28
N SER A 105 -4.31 5.53 10.08
CA SER A 105 -5.71 5.64 9.68
C SER A 105 -6.17 4.35 9.02
N MET A 106 -7.34 3.83 9.40
CA MET A 106 -7.87 2.57 8.88
C MET A 106 -9.38 2.64 8.65
N LEU A 107 -9.84 2.03 7.55
CA LEU A 107 -11.26 1.91 7.20
C LEU A 107 -11.95 0.75 7.91
N GLU A 108 -11.18 -0.30 8.22
CA GLU A 108 -11.68 -1.56 8.77
C GLU A 108 -10.56 -2.30 9.51
N CYS A 109 -10.90 -3.41 10.17
CA CYS A 109 -9.94 -4.27 10.84
C CYS A 109 -8.81 -4.74 9.88
N LEU A 110 -7.57 -4.50 10.31
CA LEU A 110 -6.36 -4.91 9.60
C LEU A 110 -5.82 -6.24 10.14
N THR A 111 -5.15 -6.98 9.27
CA THR A 111 -4.34 -8.12 9.67
C THR A 111 -3.07 -7.65 10.41
N PRO A 112 -2.42 -8.50 11.23
CA PRO A 112 -1.16 -8.15 11.87
C PRO A 112 -0.04 -7.74 10.90
N GLY A 113 -0.02 -8.32 9.69
CA GLY A 113 0.95 -7.96 8.65
C GLY A 113 0.71 -6.56 8.08
N GLU A 114 -0.55 -6.19 7.82
CA GLU A 114 -0.93 -4.83 7.41
C GLU A 114 -0.56 -3.82 8.49
N ILE A 115 -0.85 -4.12 9.76
CA ILE A 115 -0.45 -3.25 10.88
C ILE A 115 1.07 -3.08 10.93
N ALA A 116 1.83 -4.16 10.77
CA ALA A 116 3.29 -4.09 10.76
C ALA A 116 3.85 -3.26 9.59
N HIS A 117 3.18 -3.30 8.42
CA HIS A 117 3.50 -2.43 7.29
C HIS A 117 3.29 -0.95 7.64
N GLU A 118 2.12 -0.58 8.17
CA GLU A 118 1.83 0.81 8.55
C GLU A 118 2.75 1.31 9.67
N VAL A 119 3.07 0.44 10.64
CA VAL A 119 4.08 0.75 11.66
C VAL A 119 5.47 0.96 11.05
N GLY A 120 5.78 0.27 9.94
CA GLY A 120 7.00 0.49 9.17
C GLY A 120 7.11 1.94 8.66
N HIS A 121 6.03 2.48 8.08
CA HIS A 121 5.96 3.89 7.68
C HIS A 121 6.18 4.82 8.87
N PHE A 122 5.53 4.54 9.99
CA PHE A 122 5.68 5.32 11.22
C PHE A 122 7.13 5.35 11.75
N VAL A 123 7.83 4.21 11.78
CA VAL A 123 9.23 4.14 12.24
C VAL A 123 10.15 4.99 11.36
N VAL A 124 9.91 5.01 10.04
CA VAL A 124 10.62 5.91 9.12
C VAL A 124 10.33 7.38 9.48
N ASP A 125 9.08 7.72 9.77
CA ASP A 125 8.67 9.09 10.10
C ASP A 125 9.27 9.61 11.41
N VAL A 126 9.36 8.76 12.45
CA VAL A 126 10.01 9.10 13.73
C VAL A 126 11.43 9.63 13.50
N ILE A 127 12.14 9.09 12.51
CA ILE A 127 13.52 9.51 12.17
C ILE A 127 13.50 10.70 11.21
N ALA A 128 12.64 10.65 10.19
CA ALA A 128 12.63 11.61 9.09
C ALA A 128 12.09 12.99 9.48
N GLY A 129 11.06 13.04 10.33
CA GLY A 129 10.41 14.26 10.87
C GLY A 129 9.83 15.23 9.83
N SER A 130 9.94 14.93 8.54
CA SER A 130 9.48 15.76 7.42
C SER A 130 9.42 14.93 6.14
N TRP A 131 8.67 15.41 5.15
CA TRP A 131 8.65 14.79 3.82
C TRP A 131 10.05 14.77 3.18
N ASP A 132 10.79 15.87 3.19
CA ASP A 132 12.15 15.89 2.63
C ASP A 132 13.12 14.96 3.37
N GLY A 133 12.91 14.74 4.68
CA GLY A 133 13.60 13.71 5.45
C GLY A 133 13.29 12.31 4.93
N HIS A 134 12.02 11.99 4.68
CA HIS A 134 11.61 10.69 4.11
C HIS A 134 12.31 10.46 2.78
N ARG A 135 12.25 11.45 1.88
CA ARG A 135 12.86 11.37 0.55
C ARG A 135 14.34 11.05 0.59
N GLN A 136 15.04 11.44 1.65
CA GLN A 136 16.46 11.15 1.82
C GLN A 136 16.67 9.77 2.45
N LEU A 137 15.90 9.47 3.49
CA LEU A 137 16.03 8.23 4.27
C LEU A 137 15.66 7.00 3.45
N VAL A 138 14.55 7.04 2.70
CA VAL A 138 14.00 5.85 2.02
C VAL A 138 14.66 5.55 0.67
N ARG A 139 15.56 6.42 0.18
CA ARG A 139 16.29 6.21 -1.08
C ARG A 139 17.10 4.92 -1.09
N GLU A 140 17.66 4.55 0.06
CA GLU A 140 18.44 3.30 0.16
C GLU A 140 17.57 2.05 -0.04
N PHE A 141 16.26 2.16 0.18
CA PHE A 141 15.29 1.09 -0.04
C PHE A 141 14.78 1.02 -1.49
N CYS A 142 15.10 2.01 -2.32
CA CYS A 142 14.75 2.02 -3.74
C CYS A 142 15.91 1.52 -4.60
N LEU A 143 16.16 0.22 -4.56
CA LEU A 143 17.20 -0.40 -5.38
C LEU A 143 16.88 -0.18 -6.87
N GLY A 144 17.88 0.21 -7.66
CA GLY A 144 17.74 0.35 -9.11
C GLY A 144 16.66 1.34 -9.56
N PHE A 145 16.46 2.44 -8.83
CA PHE A 145 15.54 3.52 -9.19
C PHE A 145 15.65 3.92 -10.67
N ASP A 146 14.54 3.82 -11.39
CA ASP A 146 14.39 4.32 -12.74
C ASP A 146 13.76 5.72 -12.72
N ALA A 147 14.53 6.71 -13.14
CA ALA A 147 14.08 8.10 -13.16
C ALA A 147 13.03 8.40 -14.25
N GLU A 148 12.90 7.54 -15.26
CA GLU A 148 11.91 7.71 -16.35
C GLU A 148 10.52 7.25 -15.89
N SER A 149 10.44 6.08 -15.27
CA SER A 149 9.18 5.53 -14.74
C SER A 149 8.87 5.96 -13.30
N GLY A 150 9.87 6.43 -12.54
CA GLY A 150 9.74 6.75 -11.12
C GLY A 150 9.70 5.53 -10.21
N GLN A 151 10.07 4.36 -10.73
CA GLN A 151 9.90 3.06 -10.06
C GLN A 151 11.21 2.53 -9.46
N CYS A 152 11.10 1.69 -8.43
CA CYS A 152 12.24 0.97 -7.89
C CYS A 152 12.38 -0.39 -8.58
N ALA A 153 13.59 -0.79 -8.94
CA ALA A 153 13.84 -2.13 -9.45
C ALA A 153 13.53 -3.17 -8.36
N GLY A 154 12.93 -4.30 -8.78
CA GLY A 154 12.55 -5.38 -7.89
C GLY A 154 11.05 -5.54 -7.73
N GLY A 155 10.25 -4.48 -7.95
CA GLY A 155 8.81 -4.53 -8.25
C GLY A 155 7.96 -5.49 -7.40
N TRP A 156 8.38 -5.78 -6.16
CA TRP A 156 7.77 -6.84 -5.34
C TRP A 156 6.55 -6.37 -4.57
N LEU A 157 6.07 -5.16 -4.83
CA LEU A 157 4.79 -4.61 -4.34
C LEU A 157 3.57 -5.23 -5.06
N TYR A 158 3.64 -6.52 -5.38
CA TYR A 158 2.67 -7.37 -6.09
C TYR A 158 2.59 -7.26 -7.63
N PRO A 159 2.34 -8.40 -8.32
CA PRO A 159 1.98 -8.46 -9.74
C PRO A 159 0.55 -7.98 -10.07
N SER A 160 -0.30 -7.70 -9.07
CA SER A 160 -1.75 -7.44 -9.24
C SER A 160 -2.12 -5.99 -9.58
N GLY A 161 -1.14 -5.13 -9.87
CA GLY A 161 -1.43 -3.79 -10.41
C GLY A 161 -1.97 -2.79 -9.38
N LEU A 162 -1.79 -3.02 -8.08
CA LEU A 162 -1.91 -1.96 -7.09
C LEU A 162 -0.63 -1.12 -7.16
N ALA A 163 -0.56 -0.29 -8.20
CA ALA A 163 0.42 0.76 -8.36
C ALA A 163 0.22 1.82 -7.26
N ALA A 164 0.63 1.50 -6.05
CA ALA A 164 0.93 2.49 -5.04
C ALA A 164 2.42 2.38 -4.70
N GLU A 165 3.28 2.23 -5.72
CA GLU A 165 4.64 2.72 -5.52
C GLU A 165 4.52 4.21 -5.20
N ALA A 166 5.07 4.57 -4.04
CA ALA A 166 5.58 5.87 -3.67
C ALA A 166 5.07 7.04 -4.53
N ARG A 167 4.44 8.04 -3.90
CA ARG A 167 4.48 9.39 -4.47
C ARG A 167 5.89 9.62 -5.02
N ILE A 168 6.02 9.96 -6.30
CA ILE A 168 7.30 10.11 -7.05
C ILE A 168 8.37 10.86 -6.23
N ASP A 169 7.89 11.74 -5.36
CA ASP A 169 8.62 12.49 -4.37
C ASP A 169 9.47 11.65 -3.40
N ALA A 170 9.03 10.48 -2.92
CA ALA A 170 9.72 9.64 -1.93
C ALA A 170 9.89 8.17 -2.40
N PRO A 171 10.68 7.93 -3.46
CA PRO A 171 10.85 6.60 -4.04
C PRO A 171 11.50 5.66 -3.02
N GLY A 172 10.88 4.49 -2.79
CA GLY A 172 11.32 3.51 -1.80
C GLY A 172 10.58 3.56 -0.46
N VAL A 173 9.65 4.51 -0.24
CA VAL A 173 8.90 4.61 1.04
C VAL A 173 8.15 3.32 1.38
N GLU A 174 7.44 2.74 0.41
CA GLU A 174 6.77 1.45 0.61
C GLU A 174 7.76 0.31 0.84
N HIS A 175 8.89 0.30 0.12
CA HIS A 175 9.92 -0.72 0.30
C HIS A 175 10.51 -0.67 1.71
N ALA A 176 10.73 0.54 2.23
CA ALA A 176 11.15 0.76 3.61
C ALA A 176 10.10 0.25 4.60
N ALA A 177 8.81 0.57 4.41
CA ALA A 177 7.73 0.11 5.28
C ALA A 177 7.62 -1.42 5.31
N HIS A 178 7.69 -2.07 4.15
CA HIS A 178 7.74 -3.53 4.03
C HIS A 178 8.93 -4.14 4.78
N CYS A 179 10.13 -3.58 4.62
CA CYS A 179 11.34 -4.09 5.25
C CYS A 179 11.40 -3.83 6.76
N VAL A 180 10.94 -2.67 7.23
CA VAL A 180 10.81 -2.39 8.67
C VAL A 180 9.73 -3.27 9.29
N GLY A 181 8.58 -3.41 8.63
CA GLY A 181 7.55 -4.36 9.05
C GLY A 181 8.07 -5.79 9.13
N TRP A 182 8.96 -6.20 8.22
CA TRP A 182 9.62 -7.52 8.28
C TRP A 182 10.46 -7.67 9.55
N VAL A 183 11.21 -6.64 9.94
CA VAL A 183 12.04 -6.67 11.16
C VAL A 183 11.18 -6.78 12.42
N LEU A 184 10.05 -6.07 12.46
CA LEU A 184 9.18 -6.03 13.63
C LEU A 184 8.29 -7.28 13.77
N PHE A 185 7.82 -7.84 12.66
CA PHE A 185 6.80 -8.89 12.64
C PHE A 185 7.26 -10.22 12.04
N GLY A 186 8.27 -10.19 11.17
CA GLY A 186 8.66 -11.30 10.31
C GLY A 186 7.99 -11.24 8.94
N GLN A 187 8.18 -12.29 8.15
CA GLN A 187 7.70 -12.35 6.77
C GLN A 187 6.18 -12.55 6.70
N SER A 188 5.52 -11.69 5.92
CA SER A 188 4.12 -11.83 5.53
C SER A 188 3.92 -11.31 4.10
N GLU A 189 2.66 -11.36 3.67
CA GLU A 189 2.21 -10.81 2.39
C GLU A 189 2.37 -9.28 2.32
N PHE A 190 2.36 -8.57 3.47
CA PHE A 190 2.48 -7.10 3.60
C PHE A 190 3.84 -6.64 4.13
N THR A 191 4.70 -7.56 4.55
CA THR A 191 6.03 -7.28 5.12
C THR A 191 7.12 -8.04 4.38
N HIS A 192 6.92 -8.33 3.10
CA HIS A 192 7.92 -9.03 2.30
C HIS A 192 9.16 -8.15 2.05
N CYS A 193 10.33 -8.63 2.47
CA CYS A 193 11.62 -7.96 2.24
C CYS A 193 12.71 -9.00 1.92
N PRO A 194 12.91 -9.36 0.64
CA PRO A 194 13.77 -10.47 0.26
C PRO A 194 15.26 -10.12 0.29
N ASP A 195 15.61 -8.85 0.06
CA ASP A 195 16.99 -8.40 0.04
C ASP A 195 17.60 -8.39 1.46
N ALA A 196 18.80 -8.95 1.60
CA ALA A 196 19.46 -9.03 2.91
C ALA A 196 20.06 -7.69 3.36
N GLY A 197 20.53 -6.87 2.41
CA GLY A 197 21.05 -5.53 2.69
C GLY A 197 19.94 -4.61 3.19
N LEU A 198 18.78 -4.62 2.53
CA LEU A 198 17.61 -3.83 2.95
C LEU A 198 17.07 -4.26 4.32
N ARG A 199 17.11 -5.56 4.64
CA ARG A 199 16.78 -6.03 5.99
C ARG A 199 17.75 -5.49 7.05
N GLY A 200 19.04 -5.39 6.71
CA GLY A 200 20.04 -4.76 7.57
C GLY A 200 19.75 -3.28 7.79
N ALA A 201 19.50 -2.53 6.72
CA ALA A 201 19.14 -1.12 6.79
C ALA A 201 17.87 -0.88 7.63
N ALA A 202 16.83 -1.70 7.43
CA ALA A 202 15.60 -1.63 8.22
C ALA A 202 15.83 -1.90 9.71
N ALA A 203 16.69 -2.87 10.06
CA ALA A 203 17.03 -3.13 11.45
C ALA A 203 17.77 -1.95 12.09
N ASP A 204 18.65 -1.29 11.32
CA ASP A 204 19.33 -0.08 11.76
C ASP A 204 18.34 1.07 12.00
N LEU A 205 17.33 1.25 11.12
CA LEU A 205 16.26 2.23 11.35
C LEU A 205 15.50 1.97 12.64
N VAL A 206 15.05 0.73 12.88
CA VAL A 206 14.36 0.36 14.14
C VAL A 206 15.23 0.70 15.36
N ALA A 207 16.53 0.38 15.30
CA ALA A 207 17.46 0.68 16.39
C ALA A 207 17.71 2.19 16.57
N VAL A 208 17.65 2.99 15.50
CA VAL A 208 17.80 4.46 15.55
C VAL A 208 16.55 5.11 16.13
N ALA A 209 15.35 4.71 15.68
CA ALA A 209 14.07 5.27 16.10
C ALA A 209 13.79 5.09 17.60
N GLY A 210 14.39 4.07 18.22
CA GLY A 210 14.23 3.76 19.65
C GLY A 210 15.17 4.52 20.60
N ARG A 211 16.02 5.41 20.09
CA ARG A 211 17.01 6.18 20.88
C ARG A 211 16.54 7.60 21.18
#